data_AF-A0A377VXP4-F1
#
_entry.id   AF-A0A377VXP4-F1
#
_cell.length_a   1.000
_cell.length_b   1.000
_cell.length_c   1.000
_cell.angle_alpha   90.00
_cell.angle_beta   90.00
_cell.angle_gamma   90.00
#
_symmetry.space_group_name_H-M   'P 1'
#
loop_
_entity.id
_entity.type
_entity.pdbx_description
1 polymer ?
#
loop_
_entity_poly.entity_id
_entity_poly.type
_entity_poly.pdbx_seq_one_letter_code
_entity_poly.pdbx_strand_id
1 'polypeptide(L)'
;MNVAGQSTLLDKTKLINQLCVMLNSGRSVWAGTDDAHLLEYTQREWEFYDDPVGLKTGIIDMNLDANWERNGRVVISHSDPLPLGILAIIPRVTVGG
;
A
#
# COMPACT_ATOMS: atom_id res chain seq x y z
N MET A 1 14.25 11.57 -12.17
CA MET A 1 15.19 11.00 -13.17
C MET A 1 14.67 11.36 -14.54
N ASN A 2 15.43 12.12 -15.33
CA ASN A 2 15.12 12.44 -16.72
C ASN A 2 16.12 11.66 -17.59
N VAL A 3 15.62 10.82 -18.50
CA VAL A 3 16.46 10.06 -19.44
C VAL A 3 16.30 10.71 -20.80
N ALA A 4 17.39 11.29 -21.32
CA ALA A 4 17.38 12.05 -22.56
C ALA A 4 16.92 11.19 -23.76
N GLY A 5 15.87 11.64 -24.46
CA GLY A 5 15.29 10.97 -25.63
C GLY A 5 13.98 10.21 -25.39
N GLN A 6 13.48 10.14 -24.15
CA GLN A 6 12.15 9.61 -23.83
C GLN A 6 11.23 10.73 -23.32
N SER A 7 9.95 10.70 -23.70
CA SER A 7 8.93 11.60 -23.15
C SER A 7 8.96 11.56 -21.61
N THR A 8 8.84 12.72 -20.98
CA THR A 8 8.92 12.86 -19.52
C THR A 8 7.95 11.87 -18.83
N LEU A 9 8.45 11.08 -17.88
CA LEU A 9 7.63 10.15 -17.07
C LEU A 9 6.49 10.84 -16.32
N LEU A 10 6.61 12.16 -16.12
CA LEU A 10 5.56 13.01 -15.59
C LEU A 10 4.29 12.95 -16.45
N ASP A 11 4.44 12.90 -17.77
CA ASP A 11 3.33 13.02 -18.72
C ASP A 11 2.63 11.67 -18.98
N LYS A 12 3.27 10.58 -18.57
CA LYS A 12 2.76 9.22 -18.71
C LYS A 12 1.81 8.84 -17.57
N THR A 13 0.78 8.06 -17.92
CA THR A 13 -0.10 7.43 -16.94
C THR A 13 0.66 6.34 -16.19
N LYS A 14 0.37 6.21 -14.90
CA LYS A 14 1.00 5.28 -13.98
C LYS A 14 -0.07 4.42 -13.35
N LEU A 15 0.24 3.16 -13.17
CA LEU A 15 -0.59 2.18 -12.49
C LEU A 15 0.12 1.77 -11.21
N ILE A 16 -0.57 1.85 -10.09
CA ILE A 16 -0.11 1.30 -8.81
C ILE A 16 -1.03 0.15 -8.47
N ASN A 17 -0.55 -1.09 -8.59
CA ASN A 17 -1.35 -2.29 -8.38
C ASN A 17 -0.95 -3.08 -7.12
N GLN A 18 0.22 -2.80 -6.57
CA GLN A 18 0.72 -3.45 -5.37
C GLN A 18 1.47 -2.46 -4.50
N LEU A 19 1.33 -2.63 -3.20
CA LEU A 19 2.00 -1.85 -2.19
C LEU A 19 2.68 -2.77 -1.19
N CYS A 20 3.99 -2.57 -1.04
CA CYS A 20 4.77 -3.21 0.01
C CYS A 20 4.98 -2.19 1.14
N VAL A 21 4.49 -2.50 2.33
CA VAL A 21 4.59 -1.61 3.50
C VAL A 21 5.36 -2.32 4.59
N MET A 22 6.39 -1.68 5.11
CA MET A 22 7.11 -2.17 6.28
C MET A 22 6.53 -1.53 7.53
N LEU A 23 5.97 -2.37 8.40
CA LEU A 23 5.28 -1.96 9.61
C LEU A 23 6.07 -2.35 10.87
N ASN A 24 5.94 -1.53 11.89
CA ASN A 24 6.31 -1.85 13.25
C ASN A 24 5.08 -1.72 14.15
N SER A 25 4.69 -2.83 14.77
CA SER A 25 3.61 -2.90 15.76
C SER A 25 2.20 -2.54 15.25
N GLY A 26 1.88 -2.85 13.99
CA GLY A 26 0.56 -2.55 13.40
C GLY A 26 -0.43 -3.73 13.49
N ARG A 27 -1.74 -3.44 13.55
CA ARG A 27 -2.80 -4.47 13.54
C ARG A 27 -3.87 -4.28 12.47
N SER A 28 -4.28 -3.04 12.20
CA SER A 28 -5.29 -2.74 11.18
C SER A 28 -4.77 -1.65 10.26
N VAL A 29 -4.48 -2.00 9.01
CA VAL A 29 -3.93 -1.08 8.02
C VAL A 29 -4.82 -1.14 6.80
N TRP A 30 -5.31 0.02 6.39
CA TRP A 30 -6.04 0.16 5.13
C TRP A 30 -5.17 0.88 4.12
N ALA A 31 -5.19 0.46 2.87
CA ALA A 31 -4.50 1.15 1.80
C ALA A 31 -5.29 1.14 0.50
N GLY A 32 -5.12 2.22 -0.27
CA GLY A 32 -5.81 2.40 -1.54
C GLY A 32 -5.12 3.45 -2.40
N THR A 33 -5.58 3.59 -3.64
CA THR A 33 -5.13 4.67 -4.54
C THR A 33 -5.83 6.00 -4.23
N ASP A 34 -6.97 5.95 -3.53
CA ASP A 34 -7.72 7.11 -3.06
C ASP A 34 -8.39 6.82 -1.70
N ASP A 35 -9.00 7.84 -1.10
CA ASP A 35 -9.61 7.75 0.24
C ASP A 35 -10.97 6.99 0.23
N ALA A 36 -11.58 6.76 -0.94
CA ALA A 36 -12.86 6.08 -1.10
C ALA A 36 -12.71 4.57 -1.35
N HIS A 37 -11.59 4.13 -1.93
CA HIS A 37 -11.29 2.75 -2.30
C HIS A 37 -10.11 2.21 -1.48
N LEU A 38 -10.32 2.12 -0.16
CA LEU A 38 -9.34 1.55 0.76
C LEU A 38 -9.60 0.06 0.96
N LEU A 39 -8.57 -0.77 0.76
CA LEU A 39 -8.58 -2.19 1.03
C LEU A 39 -7.89 -2.46 2.37
N GLU A 40 -8.48 -3.34 3.18
CA GLU A 40 -7.92 -3.74 4.47
C GLU A 40 -6.84 -4.81 4.30
N TYR A 41 -5.72 -4.65 5.00
CA TYR A 41 -4.79 -5.73 5.26
C TYR A 41 -5.39 -6.67 6.31
N THR A 42 -5.97 -7.78 5.85
CA THR A 42 -6.42 -8.86 6.72
C THR A 42 -5.23 -9.59 7.32
N GLN A 43 -4.97 -9.33 8.60
CA GLN A 43 -3.88 -9.94 9.34
C GLN A 43 -4.04 -11.47 9.54
N ARG A 44 -5.27 -12.00 9.38
CA ARG A 44 -5.61 -13.40 9.64
C ARG A 44 -6.30 -14.01 8.43
N GLU A 45 -5.68 -15.02 7.85
CA GLU A 45 -6.43 -15.99 7.07
C GLU A 45 -6.59 -17.32 7.84
N TRP A 46 -5.55 -17.84 8.52
CA TRP A 46 -5.53 -19.24 9.03
C TRP A 46 -5.08 -19.37 10.50
N GLU A 47 -5.72 -18.71 11.46
CA GLU A 47 -5.44 -18.87 12.91
C GLU A 47 -6.60 -19.56 13.66
N PHE A 48 -6.28 -20.37 14.68
CA PHE A 48 -7.27 -20.94 15.61
C PHE A 48 -7.99 -19.81 16.37
N TYR A 49 -9.29 -20.01 16.63
CA TYR A 49 -10.18 -18.99 17.23
C TYR A 49 -9.67 -18.43 18.58
N ASP A 50 -8.88 -19.21 19.33
CA ASP A 50 -8.45 -18.88 20.70
C ASP A 50 -7.17 -18.03 20.81
N ASP A 51 -6.43 -17.79 19.72
CA ASP A 51 -5.22 -16.96 19.80
C ASP A 51 -5.54 -15.46 19.71
N PRO A 52 -4.97 -14.61 20.56
CA PRO A 52 -5.14 -13.16 20.47
C PRO A 52 -4.46 -12.60 19.22
N VAL A 53 -5.10 -11.62 18.55
CA VAL A 53 -4.52 -10.95 17.37
C VAL A 53 -3.28 -10.16 17.83
N GLY A 54 -2.09 -10.72 17.60
CA GLY A 54 -0.82 -10.08 17.94
C GLY A 54 -0.57 -8.81 17.11
N LEU A 55 0.40 -8.00 17.51
CA LEU A 55 0.88 -6.91 16.65
C LEU A 55 1.76 -7.50 15.53
N LYS A 56 1.57 -7.05 14.27
CA LYS A 56 2.48 -7.41 13.18
C LYS A 56 3.60 -6.40 13.08
N THR A 57 4.82 -6.93 13.08
CA THR A 57 6.04 -6.23 12.70
C THR A 57 6.66 -6.98 11.53
N GLY A 58 7.00 -6.27 10.46
CA GLY A 58 7.54 -6.87 9.25
C GLY A 58 6.99 -6.24 7.99
N ILE A 59 7.17 -6.93 6.87
CA ILE A 59 6.72 -6.50 5.56
C ILE A 59 5.32 -7.06 5.32
N ILE A 60 4.39 -6.19 4.92
CA ILE A 60 3.08 -6.57 4.40
C ILE A 60 3.01 -6.22 2.91
N ASP A 61 2.48 -7.15 2.12
CA ASP A 61 2.17 -6.93 0.71
C ASP A 61 0.66 -6.82 0.56
N MET A 62 0.21 -5.72 -0.02
CA MET A 62 -1.19 -5.44 -0.31
C MET A 62 -1.36 -5.27 -1.81
N ASN A 63 -2.34 -5.98 -2.37
CA ASN A 63 -2.80 -5.74 -3.72
C ASN A 63 -3.80 -4.58 -3.67
N LEU A 64 -3.57 -3.56 -4.49
CA LEU A 64 -4.44 -2.39 -4.62
C LEU A 64 -5.23 -2.48 -5.92
N ASP A 65 -6.35 -1.76 -5.97
CA ASP A 65 -7.11 -1.63 -7.21
C ASP A 65 -6.26 -0.95 -8.30
N ALA A 66 -6.33 -1.53 -9.50
CA ALA A 66 -5.53 -1.12 -10.64
C ALA A 66 -6.11 0.14 -11.26
N ASN A 67 -5.76 1.32 -10.73
CA ASN A 67 -6.16 2.61 -11.27
C ASN A 67 -5.03 3.30 -12.07
N TRP A 68 -5.31 3.68 -13.32
CA TRP A 68 -4.38 4.39 -14.20
C TRP A 68 -4.49 5.89 -13.98
N GLU A 69 -3.53 6.46 -13.25
CA GLU A 69 -3.51 7.89 -12.97
C GLU A 69 -2.20 8.55 -13.36
N ARG A 70 -2.27 9.81 -13.79
CA ARG A 70 -1.07 10.61 -14.07
C ARG A 70 -0.30 10.93 -12.79
N ASN A 71 -1.04 11.17 -11.69
CA ASN A 71 -0.54 11.52 -10.36
C ASN A 71 -0.75 10.36 -9.37
N GLY A 72 -0.29 9.15 -9.73
CA GLY A 72 -0.44 7.96 -8.88
C GLY A 72 -0.12 8.26 -7.41
N ARG A 73 -1.11 8.07 -6.54
CA ARG A 73 -1.07 8.33 -5.11
C ARG A 73 -1.37 7.02 -4.37
N VAL A 74 -0.87 6.94 -3.15
CA VAL A 74 -1.23 5.89 -2.20
C VAL A 74 -1.71 6.58 -0.94
N VAL A 75 -2.83 6.10 -0.43
CA VAL A 75 -3.42 6.50 0.85
C VAL A 75 -3.27 5.32 1.79
N ILE A 76 -2.78 5.59 3.01
CA ILE A 76 -2.77 4.61 4.10
C ILE A 76 -3.58 5.20 5.25
N SER A 77 -4.52 4.43 5.77
CA SER A 77 -5.35 4.80 6.91
C SER A 77 -5.16 3.82 8.06
N HIS A 78 -5.32 4.34 9.27
CA HIS A 78 -5.25 3.60 10.52
C HIS A 78 -6.32 4.14 11.48
N SER A 79 -7.13 3.25 12.03
CA SER A 79 -8.24 3.58 12.94
C SER A 79 -8.20 2.78 14.24
N ASP A 80 -7.21 1.90 14.40
CA ASP A 80 -7.00 1.18 15.66
C ASP A 80 -6.41 2.16 16.72
N PRO A 81 -6.83 2.08 17.99
CA PRO A 81 -6.19 2.84 19.07
C PRO A 81 -4.73 2.44 19.36
N LEU A 82 -4.24 1.33 18.82
CA LEU A 82 -2.86 0.87 18.99
C LEU A 82 -1.86 1.67 18.12
N PRO A 83 -0.61 1.83 18.54
CA PRO A 83 0.38 2.61 17.80
C PRO A 83 0.80 1.92 16.49
N LEU A 84 0.65 2.59 15.35
CA LEU A 84 1.16 2.15 14.05
C LEU A 84 2.47 2.84 13.68
N GLY A 85 3.56 2.06 13.56
CA GLY A 85 4.80 2.55 12.96
C GLY A 85 4.91 2.16 11.49
N ILE A 86 4.98 3.15 10.58
CA ILE A 86 5.29 2.91 9.16
C ILE A 86 6.77 3.22 8.94
N LEU A 87 7.56 2.19 8.62
CA LEU A 87 8.99 2.31 8.40
C LEU A 87 9.32 2.61 6.93
N ALA A 88 8.58 2.01 6.00
CA ALA A 88 8.75 2.21 4.57
C ALA A 88 7.45 1.95 3.81
N ILE A 89 7.28 2.67 2.70
CA ILE A 89 6.19 2.49 1.74
C ILE A 89 6.83 2.34 0.36
N ILE A 90 6.60 1.20 -0.29
CA ILE A 90 7.22 0.86 -1.58
C ILE A 90 6.10 0.47 -2.55
N PRO A 91 5.60 1.42 -3.37
CA PRO A 91 4.60 1.12 -4.39
C PRO A 91 5.25 0.45 -5.61
N ARG A 92 4.62 -0.59 -6.14
CA ARG A 92 4.95 -1.13 -7.46
C ARG A 92 4.25 -0.27 -8.52
N VAL A 93 5.03 0.44 -9.31
CA VAL A 93 4.52 1.36 -10.35
C VAL A 93 4.79 0.78 -11.72
N THR A 94 3.73 0.63 -12.53
CA THR A 94 3.84 0.35 -13.97
C THR A 94 3.55 1.64 -14.73
N VAL A 95 4.40 2.01 -15.68
CA VAL A 95 4.22 3.21 -16.50
C VAL A 95 3.68 2.82 -17.86
N GLY A 96 2.60 3.47 -18.29
CA GLY A 96 1.94 3.25 -19.57
C GLY A 96 2.36 4.26 -20.64
N GLY A 97 2.48 3.79 -21.88
CA GLY A 97 2.77 4.59 -23.08
C GLY A 97 4.22 4.58 -23.54
#